data_AF-A0A2N3LD02-F1
#
_entry.id   AF-A0A2N3LD02-F1
#
_cell.length_a   1.000
_cell.length_b   1.000
_cell.length_c   1.000
_cell.angle_alpha   90.00
_cell.angle_beta   90.00
_cell.angle_gamma   90.00
#
_symmetry.space_group_name_H-M   'P 1'
#
loop_
_entity.id
_entity.type
_entity.pdbx_description
1 polymer ?
#
loop_
_entity_poly.entity_id
_entity_poly.type
_entity_poly.pdbx_seq_one_letter_code
_entity_poly.pdbx_strand_id
1 'polypeptide(L)'
;MIAQLKEMNEDLKKFLSKKIFEERTGIENEIINDALIHGFKEQDALNGLHIFLNNELITKPLNAPIPGLNKDFLINDSKFAELKAKGYL
;
A
#
# COMPACT_ATOMS: atom_id res chain seq x y z
N MET A 1 6.61 -9.24 -6.63
CA MET A 1 5.98 -9.91 -7.80
C MET A 1 5.34 -8.84 -8.69
N ILE A 2 6.03 -8.43 -9.75
CA ILE A 2 5.56 -7.36 -10.65
C ILE A 2 4.28 -7.75 -11.41
N ALA A 3 4.10 -9.05 -11.70
CA ALA A 3 2.89 -9.56 -12.36
C ALA A 3 1.63 -9.27 -11.55
N GLN A 4 1.63 -9.56 -10.24
CA GLN A 4 0.49 -9.28 -9.36
C GLN A 4 0.21 -7.78 -9.23
N LEU A 5 1.24 -6.93 -9.22
CA LEU A 5 1.07 -5.48 -9.24
C LEU A 5 0.40 -5.02 -10.55
N LYS A 6 0.73 -5.65 -11.69
CA LYS A 6 0.08 -5.38 -12.98
C LYS A 6 -1.36 -5.87 -13.04
N GLU A 7 -1.65 -7.05 -12.50
CA GLU A 7 -2.97 -7.69 -12.51
C GLU A 7 -3.93 -7.14 -11.46
N MET A 8 -3.42 -6.37 -10.50
CA MET A 8 -4.22 -5.69 -9.49
C MET A 8 -5.18 -4.69 -10.15
N ASN A 9 -6.42 -4.67 -9.64
CA ASN A 9 -7.45 -3.72 -10.06
C ASN A 9 -6.90 -2.27 -10.05
N GLU A 10 -7.07 -1.56 -11.16
CA GLU A 10 -6.50 -0.21 -11.33
C GLU A 10 -7.09 0.82 -10.37
N ASP A 11 -8.39 0.75 -10.07
CA ASP A 11 -9.04 1.66 -9.13
C ASP A 11 -8.53 1.43 -7.71
N LEU A 12 -8.40 0.17 -7.30
CA LEU A 12 -7.79 -0.17 -6.02
C LEU A 12 -6.32 0.27 -5.95
N LYS A 13 -5.57 0.11 -7.05
CA LYS A 13 -4.16 0.52 -7.13
C LYS A 13 -4.02 2.03 -6.98
N LYS A 14 -4.85 2.81 -7.66
CA LYS A 14 -4.89 4.28 -7.53
C LYS A 14 -5.29 4.68 -6.12
N PHE A 15 -6.30 4.04 -5.55
CA PHE A 15 -6.76 4.29 -4.19
C PHE A 15 -5.65 4.05 -3.16
N LEU A 16 -5.03 2.86 -3.18
CA LEU A 16 -3.92 2.54 -2.26
C LEU A 16 -2.73 3.46 -2.48
N SER A 17 -2.38 3.76 -3.73
CA SER A 17 -1.26 4.67 -4.03
C SER A 17 -1.51 6.06 -3.47
N LYS A 18 -2.74 6.59 -3.61
CA LYS A 18 -3.12 7.88 -3.05
C LYS A 18 -3.06 7.87 -1.53
N LYS A 19 -3.71 6.89 -0.88
CA LYS A 19 -3.73 6.80 0.59
C LYS A 19 -2.34 6.65 1.19
N ILE A 20 -1.50 5.81 0.60
CA ILE A 20 -0.18 5.47 1.13
C ILE A 20 0.85 6.55 0.79
N PHE A 21 0.90 7.05 -0.45
CA PHE A 21 1.98 7.93 -0.91
C PHE A 21 1.60 9.41 -0.92
N GLU A 22 0.35 9.77 -1.18
CA GLU A 22 -0.12 11.16 -1.14
C GLU A 22 -0.57 11.56 0.27
N GLU A 23 -1.47 10.77 0.87
CA GLU A 23 -2.01 11.04 2.23
C GLU A 23 -1.07 10.54 3.34
N ARG A 24 -0.02 9.78 2.99
CA ARG A 24 1.00 9.26 3.93
C ARG A 24 0.43 8.39 5.05
N THR A 25 -0.75 7.79 4.81
CA THR A 25 -1.39 6.85 5.73
C THR A 25 -0.52 5.59 5.82
N GLY A 26 0.02 5.36 7.00
CA GLY A 26 0.84 4.19 7.30
C GLY A 26 0.12 3.15 8.15
N ILE A 27 -1.18 3.32 8.40
CA ILE A 27 -1.99 2.47 9.27
C ILE A 27 -2.82 1.54 8.37
N GLU A 28 -2.58 0.25 8.48
CA GLU A 28 -3.24 -0.79 7.67
C GLU A 28 -4.76 -0.75 7.88
N ASN A 29 -5.18 -0.63 9.14
CA ASN A 29 -6.58 -0.66 9.50
C ASN A 29 -7.36 0.57 8.98
N GLU A 30 -6.74 1.75 8.93
CA GLU A 30 -7.39 2.95 8.36
C GLU A 30 -7.61 2.79 6.85
N ILE A 31 -6.60 2.27 6.14
CA ILE A 31 -6.69 2.06 4.70
C ILE A 31 -7.77 1.03 4.35
N ILE A 32 -7.87 -0.05 5.14
CA ILE A 32 -8.91 -1.06 4.97
C ILE A 32 -10.30 -0.46 5.19
N ASN A 33 -10.48 0.32 6.26
CA ASN A 33 -11.76 0.97 6.54
C ASN A 33 -12.15 1.97 5.43
N ASP A 34 -11.21 2.79 4.96
CA ASP A 34 -11.48 3.69 3.84
C ASP A 34 -11.81 2.90 2.56
N ALA A 35 -11.10 1.80 2.28
CA ALA A 35 -11.37 0.96 1.12
C ALA A 35 -12.81 0.41 1.15
N LEU A 36 -13.28 -0.04 2.32
CA LEU A 36 -14.65 -0.50 2.54
C LEU A 36 -15.68 0.62 2.31
N ILE A 37 -15.42 1.83 2.82
CA ILE A 37 -16.28 3.01 2.60
C ILE A 37 -16.36 3.36 1.11
N HIS A 38 -15.27 3.18 0.38
CA HIS A 38 -15.19 3.39 -1.06
C HIS A 38 -15.76 2.22 -1.90
N GLY A 39 -16.28 1.17 -1.27
CA GLY A 39 -16.96 0.05 -1.93
C GLY A 39 -16.03 -1.09 -2.37
N PHE A 40 -14.75 -1.07 -1.99
CA PHE A 40 -13.85 -2.20 -2.18
C PHE A 40 -14.07 -3.27 -1.10
N LYS A 41 -13.70 -4.51 -1.39
CA LYS A 41 -13.72 -5.57 -0.38
C LYS A 41 -12.46 -5.49 0.48
N GLU A 42 -12.60 -5.80 1.76
CA GLU A 42 -11.47 -5.90 2.70
C GLU A 42 -10.36 -6.82 2.17
N GLN A 43 -10.73 -8.00 1.64
CA GLN A 43 -9.77 -8.94 1.06
C GLN A 43 -8.98 -8.34 -0.11
N ASP A 44 -9.61 -7.52 -0.94
CA ASP A 44 -8.94 -6.87 -2.06
C ASP A 44 -7.93 -5.84 -1.53
N ALA A 45 -8.32 -5.04 -0.54
CA ALA A 45 -7.43 -4.06 0.10
C ALA A 45 -6.22 -4.72 0.78
N LEU A 46 -6.46 -5.80 1.54
CA LEU A 46 -5.41 -6.61 2.17
C LEU A 46 -4.46 -7.21 1.13
N ASN A 47 -5.00 -7.78 0.05
CA ASN A 47 -4.20 -8.32 -1.03
C ASN A 47 -3.36 -7.23 -1.71
N GLY A 48 -3.94 -6.04 -1.95
CA GLY A 48 -3.22 -4.88 -2.49
C GLY A 48 -2.07 -4.42 -1.60
N LEU A 49 -2.29 -4.32 -0.27
CA LEU A 49 -1.24 -4.01 0.70
C LEU A 49 -0.15 -5.07 0.71
N HIS A 50 -0.51 -6.35 0.62
CA HIS A 50 0.45 -7.44 0.54
C HIS A 50 1.27 -7.39 -0.76
N ILE A 51 0.66 -7.04 -1.89
CA ILE A 51 1.36 -6.79 -3.15
C ILE A 51 2.34 -5.62 -3.00
N PHE A 52 1.95 -4.54 -2.31
CA PHE A 52 2.83 -3.39 -2.07
C PHE A 52 4.02 -3.78 -1.18
N LEU A 53 3.77 -4.55 -0.13
CA LEU A 53 4.82 -5.11 0.74
C LEU A 53 5.81 -5.99 -0.05
N ASN A 54 5.29 -6.90 -0.88
CA ASN A 54 6.08 -7.81 -1.70
C ASN A 54 6.82 -7.15 -2.88
N ASN A 55 6.49 -5.90 -3.22
CA ASN A 55 7.21 -5.10 -4.21
C ASN A 55 8.04 -3.98 -3.55
N GLU A 56 8.23 -4.05 -2.22
CA GLU A 56 9.04 -3.11 -1.43
C GLU A 56 8.55 -1.66 -1.51
N LEU A 57 7.27 -1.45 -1.89
CA LEU A 57 6.60 -0.15 -1.87
C LEU A 57 6.30 0.31 -0.45
N ILE A 58 6.01 -0.64 0.42
CA ILE A 58 5.90 -0.47 1.86
C ILE A 58 6.73 -1.54 2.55
N THR A 59 7.15 -1.30 3.79
CA THR A 59 7.92 -2.25 4.59
C THR A 59 7.37 -2.30 6.00
N LYS A 60 6.97 -3.50 6.46
CA LYS A 60 6.59 -3.70 7.86
C LYS A 60 7.86 -3.76 8.72
N PRO A 61 7.97 -2.96 9.79
CA PRO A 61 9.11 -3.07 10.70
C PRO A 61 9.10 -4.47 11.35
N LEU A 62 10.22 -5.19 11.23
CA LEU A 62 10.39 -6.56 11.73
C LEU A 62 10.26 -6.68 13.25
N ASN A 63 10.47 -5.60 13.99
CA ASN A 63 10.51 -5.59 15.45
C ASN A 63 9.54 -4.57 16.03
N ALA A 64 8.34 -5.03 16.38
CA ALA A 64 7.35 -4.37 17.25
C ALA A 64 6.89 -2.95 16.82
N PRO A 65 5.72 -2.49 17.27
CA PRO A 65 5.34 -1.09 17.11
C PRO A 65 6.43 -0.19 17.70
N ILE A 66 7.02 0.66 16.87
CA ILE A 66 8.01 1.63 17.31
C ILE A 66 7.26 2.60 18.24
N PRO A 67 7.65 2.76 19.52
CA PRO A 67 6.93 3.61 20.45
C PRO A 67 6.83 5.04 19.89
N GLY A 68 5.60 5.53 19.70
CA GLY A 68 5.33 6.85 19.12
C GLY A 68 5.16 6.88 17.59
N LEU A 69 5.38 5.76 16.89
CA LEU A 69 5.04 5.62 15.47
C LEU A 69 3.66 4.97 15.34
N ASN A 70 2.62 5.77 15.15
CA ASN A 70 1.29 5.30 14.76
C ASN A 70 1.28 4.91 13.28
N LYS A 71 2.15 3.98 12.87
CA LYS A 71 2.19 3.42 11.51
C LYS A 71 2.54 1.94 11.59
N ASP A 72 1.73 1.11 10.93
CA ASP A 72 1.95 -0.33 10.77
C ASP A 72 3.08 -0.65 9.77
N PHE A 73 3.40 0.29 8.88
CA PHE A 73 4.47 0.13 7.89
C PHE A 73 5.14 1.46 7.51
N LEU A 74 6.36 1.34 6.98
CA LEU A 74 7.14 2.43 6.39
C LEU A 74 6.86 2.51 4.89
N ILE A 75 6.85 3.72 4.35
CA ILE A 75 6.56 4.01 2.93
C ILE A 75 7.89 4.19 2.19
N ASN A 76 8.04 3.54 1.03
CA ASN A 76 9.25 3.63 0.21
C ASN A 76 9.02 4.46 -1.05
N ASP A 77 9.23 5.78 -0.94
CA ASP A 77 9.08 6.72 -2.05
C ASP A 77 10.00 6.41 -3.23
N SER A 78 11.22 5.94 -2.95
CA SER A 78 12.20 5.64 -4.00
C SER A 78 11.71 4.49 -4.87
N LYS A 79 11.14 3.45 -4.24
CA LYS A 79 10.60 2.31 -4.98
C LYS A 79 9.32 2.66 -5.73
N PHE A 80 8.49 3.52 -5.16
CA PHE A 80 7.30 4.05 -5.83
C PHE A 80 7.67 4.85 -7.09
N ALA A 81 8.64 5.76 -7.00
CA ALA A 81 9.13 6.52 -8.14
C ALA A 81 9.73 5.62 -9.23
N GLU A 82 10.51 4.60 -8.82
CA GLU A 82 11.06 3.61 -9.76
C GLU A 82 9.97 2.84 -10.51
N LEU A 83 8.97 2.32 -9.79
CA LEU A 83 7.90 1.52 -10.38
C LEU A 83 6.96 2.36 -11.25
N LYS A 84 6.70 3.61 -10.86
CA LYS A 84 5.96 4.59 -11.66
C LYS A 84 6.71 4.94 -12.95
N ALA A 85 8.01 5.21 -12.87
CA ALA A 85 8.84 5.49 -14.05
C ALA A 85 8.89 4.32 -15.04
N LYS A 86 8.81 3.09 -14.53
CA LYS A 86 8.74 1.87 -15.35
C LYS A 86 7.33 1.54 -15.86
N GLY A 87 6.31 2.34 -15.53
CA GLY A 87 4.92 2.16 -15.99
C GLY A 87 4.18 1.02 -15.30
N TYR A 88 4.57 0.66 -14.07
CA TYR A 88 3.90 -0.36 -13.27
C TYR A 88 2.86 0.20 -12.28
N LEU A 89 2.94 1.51 -12.00
CA LEU A 89 2.06 2.34 -11.16
C LEU A 89 1.66 3.59 -11.94
#